data_AF-A0A2A2LW36-F1
#
_entry.id   AF-A0A2A2LW36-F1
#
_cell.length_a   1.000
_cell.length_b   1.000
_cell.length_c   1.000
_cell.angle_alpha   90.00
_cell.angle_beta   90.00
_cell.angle_gamma   90.00
#
_symmetry.space_group_name_H-M   'P 1'
#
loop_
_entity.id
_entity.type
_entity.pdbx_description
1 polymer ?
#
loop_
_entity_poly.entity_id
_entity_poly.type
_entity_poly.pdbx_seq_one_letter_code
_entity_poly.pdbx_strand_id
1 'polypeptide(L)'
;MKPLRIVLHWLSISFVIFIVSADNPCDSEEGRLSCGQCIKQNPNCAWCSDPHSTVGSRCQQRSFFTDATCNANYIYAPVTEMKISPQTLPIESRQGDKIIQLEPQQVVLRMKAGETLTVPFKYLHKSMPGRPPLTDFQIQTSAWEKTGAQLEFMINCNGAEIKGNKCSGISEGQVIEWKIKVTLNQCMNSGDIAISIGVIGYQSVSAIFITPLCGCDCEKLQRQEKNSVLCHQHGNLICGQCVCDATRGGSKCECPLASYGVKTAAELEDKCREQPGAQVCNGKGVCRCGQCECDRKIATVGGKFCQCDHDSCPRGANGKLCSGNGVCDCGTCKCEDGYSKEDCSCKSDDAQCIESGMLCNNHGKCECGKCVCHETYSGRYCGSEEKVNRGIIIGCLKMNHKVKSINEI
;
A
#
# COMPACT_ATOMS: atom_id res chain seq x y z
N MET A 1 10.78 29.13 56.52
CA MET A 1 10.44 27.69 56.49
C MET A 1 8.96 27.51 56.18
N LYS A 2 8.62 27.17 54.93
CA LYS A 2 7.39 26.47 54.53
C LYS A 2 7.76 25.60 53.30
N PRO A 3 7.39 24.31 53.24
CA PRO A 3 7.94 23.39 52.25
C PRO A 3 7.18 23.48 50.92
N LEU A 4 7.94 23.42 49.83
CA LEU A 4 7.43 23.35 48.45
C LEU A 4 6.94 21.92 48.21
N ARG A 5 5.64 21.73 47.98
CA ARG A 5 5.04 20.43 47.63
C ARG A 5 5.30 20.15 46.15
N ILE A 6 6.00 19.04 45.88
CA ILE A 6 6.18 18.49 44.53
C ILE A 6 4.89 17.74 44.18
N VAL A 7 4.16 18.21 43.19
CA VAL A 7 3.00 17.53 42.59
C VAL A 7 3.54 16.63 41.48
N LEU A 8 3.55 15.31 41.69
CA LEU A 8 3.86 14.35 40.63
C LEU A 8 2.60 14.15 39.78
N HIS A 9 2.52 14.82 38.63
CA HIS A 9 1.53 14.48 37.62
C HIS A 9 1.88 13.13 36.98
N TRP A 10 1.10 12.10 37.29
CA TRP A 10 1.10 10.85 36.55
C TRP A 10 0.47 11.09 35.17
N LEU A 11 1.31 11.33 34.16
CA LEU A 11 0.89 11.25 32.77
C LEU A 11 0.73 9.77 32.42
N SER A 12 -0.51 9.28 32.44
CA SER A 12 -0.90 8.01 31.86
C SER A 12 -0.69 8.07 30.34
N ILE A 13 0.50 7.71 29.88
CA ILE A 13 0.75 7.50 28.44
C ILE A 13 0.05 6.20 28.08
N SER A 14 -1.19 6.31 27.57
CA SER A 14 -1.82 5.23 26.81
C SER A 14 -0.95 4.96 25.59
N PHE A 15 -0.15 3.91 25.65
CA PHE A 15 0.60 3.40 24.51
C PHE A 15 -0.41 2.79 23.55
N VAL A 16 -0.92 3.60 22.62
CA VAL A 16 -1.70 3.12 21.49
C VAL A 16 -0.74 2.32 20.63
N ILE A 17 -0.80 0.99 20.75
CA ILE A 17 -0.13 0.09 19.83
C ILE A 17 -0.84 0.28 18.48
N PHE A 18 -0.27 1.15 17.63
CA PHE A 18 -0.59 1.13 16.21
C PHE A 18 -0.10 -0.23 15.69
N ILE A 19 -1.04 -1.13 15.43
CA ILE A 19 -0.79 -2.28 14.57
C ILE A 19 -0.57 -1.67 13.19
N VAL A 20 0.68 -1.40 12.84
CA VAL A 20 1.06 -1.10 11.46
C VAL A 20 0.82 -2.42 10.72
N SER A 21 -0.34 -2.56 10.10
CA SER A 21 -0.55 -3.54 9.04
C SER A 21 0.61 -3.36 8.07
N ALA A 22 1.40 -4.40 7.84
CA ALA A 22 2.50 -4.33 6.89
C ALA A 22 1.91 -3.91 5.54
N ASP A 23 2.12 -2.64 5.17
CA ASP A 23 1.62 -2.10 3.91
C ASP A 23 2.13 -3.01 2.79
N ASN A 24 1.21 -3.46 1.93
CA ASN A 24 1.60 -4.27 0.78
C ASN A 24 2.51 -3.42 -0.10
N PRO A 25 3.81 -3.76 -0.23
CA PRO A 25 4.78 -2.90 -0.89
C PRO A 25 4.51 -2.77 -2.40
N CYS A 26 3.58 -3.55 -2.95
CA CYS A 26 3.16 -3.50 -4.35
C CYS A 26 1.96 -2.59 -4.60
N ASP A 27 1.27 -2.12 -3.55
CA ASP A 27 -0.01 -1.42 -3.68
C ASP A 27 0.11 0.11 -3.56
N SER A 28 1.21 0.67 -4.09
CA SER A 28 1.42 2.11 -4.19
C SER A 28 0.66 2.74 -5.36
N GLU A 29 0.36 4.04 -5.27
CA GLU A 29 -0.27 4.79 -6.36
C GLU A 29 0.61 4.77 -7.61
N GLU A 30 1.92 4.97 -7.48
CA GLU A 30 2.86 4.89 -8.60
C GLU A 30 2.92 3.48 -9.22
N GLY A 31 2.90 2.44 -8.39
CA GLY A 31 2.95 1.04 -8.84
C GLY A 31 1.75 0.62 -9.68
N ARG A 32 0.59 1.23 -9.45
CA ARG A 32 -0.66 0.96 -10.18
C ARG A 32 -0.70 1.57 -11.59
N LEU A 33 0.15 2.57 -11.88
CA LEU A 33 0.14 3.31 -13.14
C LEU A 33 0.60 2.50 -14.36
N SER A 34 1.53 1.56 -14.17
CA SER A 34 2.06 0.73 -15.26
C SER A 34 2.79 -0.49 -14.74
N CYS A 35 2.96 -1.49 -15.62
CA CYS A 35 3.68 -2.71 -15.31
C CYS A 35 5.14 -2.45 -14.89
N GLY A 36 5.82 -1.53 -15.58
CA GLY A 36 7.18 -1.13 -15.29
C GLY A 36 7.34 -0.39 -13.96
N GLN A 37 6.35 0.42 -13.56
CA GLN A 37 6.36 1.03 -12.22
C GLN A 37 6.08 0.00 -11.13
N CYS A 38 5.18 -0.96 -11.38
CA CYS A 38 4.87 -2.03 -10.45
C CYS A 38 6.10 -2.86 -10.06
N ILE A 39 6.84 -3.37 -11.05
CA ILE A 39 7.99 -4.25 -10.80
C ILE A 39 9.18 -3.54 -10.14
N LYS A 40 9.19 -2.20 -10.13
CA LYS A 40 10.16 -1.37 -9.42
C LYS A 40 9.83 -1.17 -7.94
N GLN A 41 8.56 -1.34 -7.53
CA GLN A 41 8.17 -1.11 -6.13
C GLN A 41 8.86 -2.08 -5.18
N ASN A 42 8.88 -3.37 -5.54
CA ASN A 42 9.52 -4.40 -4.73
C ASN A 42 9.91 -5.63 -5.57
N PRO A 43 10.96 -6.37 -5.17
CA PRO A 43 11.33 -7.66 -5.74
C PRO A 43 10.19 -8.69 -5.82
N ASN A 44 9.21 -8.64 -4.92
CA ASN A 44 8.09 -9.59 -4.90
C ASN A 44 6.86 -9.15 -5.71
N CYS A 45 6.88 -7.93 -6.27
CA CYS A 45 5.75 -7.43 -7.07
C CYS A 45 5.70 -8.07 -8.46
N ALA A 46 4.46 -8.36 -8.86
CA ALA A 46 4.08 -8.95 -10.12
C ALA A 46 2.91 -8.16 -10.74
N TRP A 47 2.80 -8.22 -12.06
CA TRP A 47 1.78 -7.53 -12.82
C TRP A 47 0.85 -8.49 -13.55
N CYS A 48 -0.46 -8.29 -13.41
CA CYS A 48 -1.44 -8.99 -14.23
C CYS A 48 -1.71 -8.25 -15.55
N SER A 49 -1.27 -8.85 -16.66
CA SER A 49 -1.45 -8.31 -18.02
C SER A 49 -2.71 -8.79 -18.73
N ASP A 50 -3.57 -9.57 -18.06
CA ASP A 50 -4.82 -10.08 -18.62
C ASP A 50 -5.84 -8.94 -18.78
N PRO A 51 -6.28 -8.59 -20.00
CA PRO A 51 -7.23 -7.50 -20.22
C PRO A 51 -8.63 -7.78 -19.64
N HIS A 52 -8.96 -9.04 -19.36
CA HIS A 52 -10.24 -9.44 -18.78
C HIS A 52 -10.18 -9.66 -17.26
N SER A 53 -9.02 -9.42 -16.65
CA SER A 53 -8.84 -9.60 -15.22
C SER A 53 -9.83 -8.76 -14.40
N THR A 54 -10.33 -9.36 -13.32
CA THR A 54 -11.20 -8.72 -12.33
C THR A 54 -10.44 -8.29 -11.07
N VAL A 55 -9.11 -8.28 -11.12
CA VAL A 55 -8.29 -7.83 -9.99
C VAL A 55 -8.52 -6.35 -9.72
N GLY A 56 -8.64 -5.97 -8.45
CA GLY A 56 -8.76 -4.56 -8.06
C GLY A 56 -7.50 -3.75 -8.40
N SER A 57 -6.32 -4.35 -8.24
CA SER A 57 -5.03 -3.79 -8.67
C SER A 57 -4.28 -4.82 -9.50
N ARG A 58 -3.77 -4.39 -10.66
CA ARG A 58 -2.91 -5.22 -11.51
C ARG A 58 -1.51 -5.40 -10.92
N CYS A 59 -1.09 -4.52 -10.01
CA CYS A 59 0.17 -4.65 -9.29
C CYS A 59 -0.08 -5.25 -7.90
N GLN A 60 0.39 -6.47 -7.71
CA GLN A 60 0.26 -7.20 -6.44
C GLN A 60 1.45 -8.15 -6.25
N GLN A 61 1.63 -8.68 -5.05
CA GLN A 61 2.56 -9.79 -4.87
C GLN A 61 2.08 -11.02 -5.66
N ARG A 62 3.02 -11.79 -6.22
CA ARG A 62 2.68 -12.96 -7.07
C ARG A 62 1.71 -13.95 -6.40
N SER A 63 1.81 -14.12 -5.08
CA SER A 63 0.96 -15.02 -4.28
C SER A 63 -0.51 -14.61 -4.20
N PHE A 64 -0.86 -13.36 -4.51
CA PHE A 64 -2.25 -12.87 -4.48
C PHE A 64 -3.03 -13.22 -5.75
N PHE A 65 -2.34 -13.58 -6.83
CA PHE A 65 -2.99 -13.99 -8.07
C PHE A 65 -3.39 -15.46 -8.01
N THR A 66 -4.61 -15.73 -8.47
CA THR A 66 -5.16 -17.08 -8.66
C THR A 66 -5.60 -17.20 -10.12
N ASP A 67 -5.73 -18.41 -10.66
CA ASP A 67 -6.20 -18.57 -12.05
C ASP A 67 -7.60 -17.98 -12.30
N ALA A 68 -8.41 -17.80 -11.25
CA ALA A 68 -9.70 -17.12 -11.33
C ALA A 68 -9.59 -15.59 -11.45
N THR A 69 -8.52 -14.99 -10.93
CA THR A 69 -8.33 -13.52 -10.93
C THR A 69 -7.38 -13.07 -12.03
N CYS A 70 -6.30 -13.82 -12.27
CA CYS A 70 -5.36 -13.61 -13.36
C CYS A 70 -4.70 -14.95 -13.73
N ASN A 71 -4.93 -15.41 -14.95
CA ASN A 71 -4.33 -16.65 -15.43
C ASN A 71 -2.79 -16.55 -15.41
N ALA A 72 -2.11 -17.62 -14.98
CA ALA A 72 -0.66 -17.66 -14.81
C ALA A 72 0.15 -17.19 -16.05
N ASN A 73 -0.36 -17.40 -17.27
CA ASN A 73 0.30 -16.99 -18.52
C ASN A 73 0.34 -15.47 -18.71
N TYR A 74 -0.55 -14.73 -18.05
CA TYR A 74 -0.62 -13.27 -18.12
C TYR A 74 0.06 -12.59 -16.92
N ILE A 75 0.61 -13.36 -15.97
CA ILE A 75 1.32 -12.82 -14.81
C ILE A 75 2.77 -12.56 -15.19
N TYR A 76 3.14 -11.28 -15.29
CA TYR A 76 4.52 -10.87 -15.42
C TYR A 76 5.16 -10.71 -14.03
N ALA A 77 6.02 -11.64 -13.66
CA ALA A 77 6.77 -11.62 -12.41
C ALA A 77 8.25 -11.94 -12.70
N PRO A 78 9.05 -10.93 -13.10
CA PRO A 78 10.47 -11.16 -13.35
C PRO A 78 11.17 -11.58 -12.06
N VAL A 79 12.15 -12.46 -12.17
CA VAL A 79 12.99 -12.90 -11.05
C VAL A 79 14.45 -12.57 -11.33
N THR A 80 15.20 -12.25 -10.28
CA THR A 80 16.63 -12.08 -10.40
C THR A 80 17.30 -13.45 -10.59
N GLU A 81 18.08 -13.58 -11.67
CA GLU A 81 18.74 -14.84 -12.03
C GLU A 81 20.16 -14.62 -12.55
N MET A 82 21.01 -15.61 -12.30
CA MET A 82 22.37 -15.70 -12.82
C MET A 82 22.45 -16.84 -13.84
N LYS A 83 23.05 -16.56 -15.00
CA LYS A 83 23.37 -17.56 -16.02
C LYS A 83 24.84 -17.46 -16.38
N ILE A 84 25.61 -18.50 -16.05
CA ILE A 84 26.98 -18.65 -16.53
C ILE A 84 26.92 -19.16 -17.97
N SER A 85 27.76 -18.60 -18.86
CA SER A 85 27.76 -18.99 -20.27
C SER A 85 28.07 -20.48 -20.42
N PRO A 86 27.33 -21.24 -21.25
CA PRO A 86 27.61 -22.66 -21.50
C PRO A 86 28.93 -22.87 -22.25
N GLN A 87 29.50 -21.81 -22.83
CA GLN A 87 30.81 -21.82 -23.49
C GLN A 87 31.96 -21.61 -22.50
N THR A 88 31.66 -21.58 -21.20
CA THR A 88 32.67 -21.40 -20.17
C THR A 88 33.61 -22.60 -20.17
N LEU A 89 34.92 -22.33 -20.26
CA LEU A 89 35.97 -23.31 -20.17
C LEU A 89 36.44 -23.42 -18.70
N PRO A 90 36.56 -24.62 -18.13
CA PRO A 90 37.12 -24.81 -16.81
C PRO A 90 38.56 -24.29 -16.72
N ILE A 91 38.99 -23.89 -15.51
CA ILE A 91 40.41 -23.63 -15.24
C ILE A 91 41.27 -24.83 -15.67
N GLU A 92 42.55 -24.58 -15.99
CA GLU A 92 43.52 -25.57 -16.51
C GLU A 92 43.27 -26.09 -17.93
N SER A 93 42.07 -25.87 -18.48
CA SER A 93 41.78 -26.19 -19.88
C SER A 93 42.74 -25.45 -20.82
N ARG A 94 43.00 -26.02 -22.00
CA ARG A 94 43.80 -25.37 -23.04
C ARG A 94 42.94 -24.89 -24.19
N GLN A 95 43.20 -23.67 -24.64
CA GLN A 95 42.64 -23.11 -25.87
C GLN A 95 43.81 -22.68 -26.76
N GLY A 96 44.21 -23.56 -27.68
CA GLY A 96 45.50 -23.45 -28.38
C GLY A 96 46.66 -23.52 -27.39
N ASP A 97 47.58 -22.56 -27.45
CA ASP A 97 48.75 -22.48 -26.56
C ASP A 97 48.46 -21.80 -25.22
N LYS A 98 47.25 -21.28 -25.00
CA LYS A 98 46.88 -20.58 -23.78
C LYS A 98 46.18 -21.51 -22.79
N ILE A 99 46.67 -21.51 -21.55
CA ILE A 99 45.99 -22.15 -20.42
C ILE A 99 44.91 -21.18 -19.92
N ILE A 100 43.70 -21.70 -19.72
CA ILE A 100 42.61 -20.95 -19.11
C ILE A 100 42.89 -20.81 -17.62
N GLN A 101 43.11 -19.56 -17.19
CA GLN A 101 43.41 -19.24 -15.80
C GLN A 101 42.25 -18.60 -15.07
N LEU A 102 41.19 -18.14 -15.74
CA LEU A 102 40.06 -17.45 -15.11
C LEU A 102 38.75 -18.09 -15.57
N GLU A 103 37.90 -18.44 -14.60
CA GLU A 103 36.57 -19.04 -14.79
C GLU A 103 35.56 -18.33 -13.87
N PRO A 104 34.31 -18.08 -14.32
CA PRO A 104 33.82 -18.23 -15.70
C PRO A 104 34.31 -17.12 -16.63
N GLN A 105 34.22 -17.31 -17.96
CA GLN A 105 34.58 -16.27 -18.92
C GLN A 105 33.42 -15.32 -19.26
N GLN A 106 32.17 -15.73 -19.00
CA GLN A 106 31.02 -14.87 -19.19
C GLN A 106 29.88 -15.23 -18.24
N VAL A 107 29.28 -14.20 -17.65
CA VAL A 107 28.12 -14.31 -16.76
C VAL A 107 27.07 -13.30 -17.20
N VAL A 108 25.82 -13.73 -17.26
CA VAL A 108 24.65 -12.88 -17.51
C VAL A 108 23.81 -12.84 -16.23
N LEU A 109 23.62 -11.65 -15.69
CA LEU A 109 22.77 -11.38 -14.54
C LEU A 109 21.54 -10.65 -15.04
N ARG A 110 20.35 -11.21 -14.82
CA ARG A 110 19.09 -10.47 -15.00
C ARG A 110 18.63 -10.07 -13.61
N MET A 111 18.56 -8.78 -13.32
CA MET A 111 18.43 -8.30 -11.95
C MET A 111 17.30 -7.28 -11.79
N LYS A 112 16.50 -7.44 -10.73
CA LYS A 112 15.61 -6.39 -10.23
C LYS A 112 16.41 -5.39 -9.39
N ALA A 113 15.95 -4.14 -9.38
CA ALA A 113 16.52 -3.13 -8.50
C ALA A 113 16.30 -3.51 -7.02
N GLY A 114 17.31 -3.25 -6.18
CA GLY A 114 17.37 -3.62 -4.77
C GLY A 114 17.87 -5.05 -4.50
N GLU A 115 17.97 -5.91 -5.52
CA GLU A 115 18.43 -7.29 -5.33
C GLU A 115 19.94 -7.44 -5.50
N THR A 116 20.45 -8.55 -4.95
CA THR A 116 21.86 -8.88 -4.91
C THR A 116 22.10 -10.31 -5.38
N LEU A 117 23.11 -10.51 -6.22
CA LEU A 117 23.61 -11.83 -6.61
C LEU A 117 25.10 -11.96 -6.32
N THR A 118 25.55 -13.16 -6.02
CA THR A 118 26.97 -13.45 -5.79
C THR A 118 27.50 -14.32 -6.91
N VAL A 119 28.43 -13.78 -7.70
CA VAL A 119 29.05 -14.46 -8.84
C VAL A 119 30.36 -15.11 -8.39
N PRO A 120 30.49 -16.44 -8.43
CA PRO A 120 31.73 -17.13 -8.09
C PRO A 120 32.73 -17.09 -9.25
N PHE A 121 34.00 -16.98 -8.90
CA PHE A 121 35.12 -17.01 -9.81
C PHE A 121 36.25 -17.88 -9.26
N LYS A 122 37.03 -18.46 -10.17
CA LYS A 122 38.27 -19.18 -9.88
C LYS A 122 39.40 -18.62 -10.72
N TYR A 123 40.54 -18.41 -10.10
CA TYR A 123 41.76 -18.00 -10.77
C TYR A 123 42.89 -18.98 -10.50
N LEU A 124 43.47 -19.57 -11.54
CA LEU A 124 44.69 -20.37 -11.46
C LEU A 124 45.90 -19.46 -11.65
N HIS A 125 46.72 -19.34 -10.62
CA HIS A 125 47.97 -18.58 -10.71
C HIS A 125 49.02 -19.36 -11.51
N LYS A 126 49.37 -18.83 -12.68
CA LYS A 126 50.51 -19.27 -13.48
C LYS A 126 51.32 -18.06 -13.90
N SER A 127 52.62 -18.12 -13.67
CA SER A 127 53.55 -17.09 -14.11
C SER A 127 53.62 -17.04 -15.65
N MET A 128 53.65 -15.84 -16.22
CA MET A 128 53.82 -15.68 -17.67
C MET A 128 55.30 -15.73 -18.05
N PRO A 129 55.68 -16.44 -19.14
CA PRO A 129 57.05 -16.47 -19.62
C PRO A 129 57.57 -15.06 -19.93
N GLY A 130 58.79 -14.75 -19.48
CA GLY A 130 59.44 -13.47 -19.75
C GLY A 130 58.93 -12.28 -18.92
N ARG A 131 58.06 -12.50 -17.92
CA ARG A 131 57.67 -11.47 -16.93
C ARG A 131 58.10 -11.87 -15.52
N PRO A 132 58.37 -10.89 -14.64
CA PRO A 132 58.60 -11.17 -13.23
C PRO A 132 57.41 -11.94 -12.62
N PRO A 133 57.66 -12.91 -11.71
CA PRO A 133 56.60 -13.61 -11.01
C PRO A 133 55.81 -12.62 -10.14
N LEU A 134 54.48 -12.72 -10.19
CA LEU A 134 53.59 -11.92 -9.37
C LEU A 134 53.30 -12.67 -8.07
N THR A 135 53.61 -12.07 -6.93
CA THR A 135 53.32 -12.65 -5.60
C THR A 135 51.94 -12.26 -5.07
N ASP A 136 51.24 -11.40 -5.80
CA ASP A 136 49.95 -10.85 -5.42
C ASP A 136 48.90 -11.16 -6.49
N PHE A 137 47.73 -11.60 -6.03
CA PHE A 137 46.50 -11.67 -6.82
C PHE A 137 45.77 -10.34 -6.66
N GLN A 138 45.43 -9.70 -7.78
CA GLN A 138 44.66 -8.46 -7.75
C GLN A 138 43.64 -8.42 -8.89
N ILE A 139 42.40 -8.15 -8.52
CA ILE A 139 41.27 -8.04 -9.45
C ILE A 139 41.29 -6.66 -10.11
N GLN A 140 41.06 -6.62 -11.43
CA GLN A 140 40.88 -5.42 -12.23
C GLN A 140 39.48 -5.43 -12.86
N THR A 141 38.81 -4.28 -12.89
CA THR A 141 37.52 -4.15 -13.59
C THR A 141 37.50 -2.94 -14.51
N SER A 142 36.59 -2.93 -15.49
CA SER A 142 36.19 -1.67 -16.13
C SER A 142 35.45 -0.77 -15.13
N ALA A 143 35.30 0.52 -15.43
CA ALA A 143 34.52 1.45 -14.60
C ALA A 143 33.05 1.01 -14.53
N TRP A 144 32.45 1.08 -13.34
CA TRP A 144 31.08 0.62 -13.07
C TRP A 144 30.29 1.56 -12.13
N GLU A 145 30.94 2.52 -11.49
CA GLU A 145 30.40 3.38 -10.44
C GLU A 145 29.23 4.25 -10.91
N LYS A 146 29.11 4.49 -12.22
CA LYS A 146 28.04 5.27 -12.85
C LYS A 146 26.95 4.40 -13.52
N THR A 147 26.97 3.10 -13.29
CA THR A 147 26.04 2.15 -13.95
C THR A 147 24.83 1.80 -13.08
N GLY A 148 24.83 2.20 -11.79
CA GLY A 148 23.79 1.84 -10.82
C GLY A 148 24.01 0.45 -10.21
N ALA A 149 24.97 -0.32 -10.71
CA ALA A 149 25.48 -1.52 -10.06
C ALA A 149 26.53 -1.17 -8.99
N GLN A 150 26.54 -1.93 -7.90
CA GLN A 150 27.54 -1.89 -6.84
C GLN A 150 28.21 -3.24 -6.72
N LEU A 151 29.54 -3.26 -6.73
CA LEU A 151 30.34 -4.48 -6.65
C LEU A 151 31.08 -4.53 -5.30
N GLU A 152 30.93 -5.64 -4.58
CA GLU A 152 31.72 -5.99 -3.40
C GLU A 152 32.53 -7.25 -3.68
N PHE A 153 33.84 -7.20 -3.44
CA PHE A 153 34.76 -8.31 -3.71
C PHE A 153 35.06 -9.10 -2.44
N MET A 154 34.97 -10.42 -2.53
CA MET A 154 35.29 -11.36 -1.46
C MET A 154 36.28 -12.40 -2.00
N ILE A 155 37.46 -12.52 -1.40
CA ILE A 155 38.52 -13.41 -1.87
C ILE A 155 38.80 -14.44 -0.79
N ASN A 156 38.85 -15.73 -1.15
CA ASN A 156 39.41 -16.76 -0.27
C ASN A 156 40.94 -16.72 -0.38
N CYS A 157 41.56 -15.99 0.54
CA CYS A 157 42.99 -15.75 0.57
C CYS A 157 43.62 -16.54 1.72
N ASN A 158 44.55 -17.45 1.39
CA ASN A 158 45.32 -18.24 2.37
C ASN A 158 44.44 -18.97 3.41
N GLY A 159 43.28 -19.47 2.98
CA GLY A 159 42.33 -20.22 3.82
C GLY A 159 41.32 -19.36 4.59
N ALA A 160 41.34 -18.04 4.41
CA ALA A 160 40.37 -17.11 5.02
C ALA A 160 39.67 -16.25 3.95
N GLU A 161 38.35 -16.05 4.10
CA GLU A 161 37.61 -15.13 3.24
C GLU A 161 37.83 -13.69 3.70
N ILE A 162 38.35 -12.84 2.81
CA ILE A 162 38.63 -11.41 3.05
C ILE A 162 37.79 -10.53 2.12
N LYS A 163 37.39 -9.36 2.62
CA LYS A 163 36.80 -8.31 1.78
C LYS A 163 37.89 -7.48 1.13
N GLY A 164 37.78 -7.28 -0.18
CA GLY A 164 38.74 -6.50 -0.96
C GLY A 164 39.09 -7.17 -2.28
N ASN A 165 39.95 -6.52 -3.04
CA ASN A 165 40.31 -6.93 -4.41
C ASN A 165 41.76 -7.45 -4.54
N LYS A 166 42.47 -7.66 -3.42
CA LYS A 166 43.87 -8.08 -3.40
C LYS A 166 44.12 -9.20 -2.38
N CYS A 167 44.94 -10.18 -2.75
CA CYS A 167 45.46 -11.24 -1.90
C CYS A 167 46.96 -11.40 -2.13
N SER A 168 47.76 -11.40 -1.06
CA SER A 168 49.22 -11.47 -1.15
C SER A 168 49.76 -12.84 -0.73
N GLY A 169 50.95 -13.17 -1.22
CA GLY A 169 51.64 -14.42 -0.89
C GLY A 169 51.12 -15.62 -1.69
N ILE A 170 50.73 -15.42 -2.94
CA ILE A 170 50.23 -16.50 -3.79
C ILE A 170 51.38 -17.34 -4.36
N SER A 171 51.17 -18.64 -4.50
CA SER A 171 52.16 -19.60 -5.01
C SER A 171 51.83 -20.06 -6.43
N GLU A 172 52.85 -20.43 -7.21
CA GLU A 172 52.69 -21.01 -8.55
C GLU A 172 51.77 -22.24 -8.53
N GLY A 173 50.77 -22.28 -9.40
CA GLY A 173 49.77 -23.34 -9.45
C GLY A 173 48.65 -23.24 -8.41
N GLN A 174 48.67 -22.25 -7.52
CA GLN A 174 47.59 -22.03 -6.56
C GLN A 174 46.29 -21.61 -7.28
N VAL A 175 45.18 -22.20 -6.87
CA VAL A 175 43.84 -21.76 -7.26
C VAL A 175 43.29 -20.83 -6.19
N ILE A 176 42.89 -19.63 -6.60
CA ILE A 176 42.25 -18.64 -5.76
C ILE A 176 40.76 -18.61 -6.11
N GLU A 177 39.93 -18.94 -5.14
CA GLU A 177 38.49 -18.81 -5.26
C GLU A 177 38.05 -17.45 -4.74
N TRP A 178 37.20 -16.77 -5.47
CA TRP A 178 36.73 -15.44 -5.10
C TRP A 178 35.33 -15.20 -5.65
N LYS A 179 34.66 -14.18 -5.14
CA LYS A 179 33.27 -13.89 -5.44
C LYS A 179 33.09 -12.39 -5.62
N ILE A 180 32.23 -12.02 -6.55
CA ILE A 180 31.73 -10.66 -6.68
C ILE A 180 30.27 -10.66 -6.24
N LYS A 181 29.97 -9.96 -5.16
CA LYS A 181 28.60 -9.65 -4.79
C LYS A 181 28.18 -8.39 -5.54
N VAL A 182 27.23 -8.58 -6.46
CA VAL A 182 26.70 -7.56 -7.35
C VAL A 182 25.33 -7.16 -6.81
N THR A 183 25.15 -5.88 -6.49
CA THR A 183 23.87 -5.28 -6.11
C THR A 183 23.44 -4.31 -7.20
N LEU A 184 22.21 -4.44 -7.70
CA LEU A 184 21.64 -3.44 -8.60
C LEU A 184 20.84 -2.45 -7.79
N ASN A 185 21.37 -1.26 -7.50
CA ASN A 185 20.71 -0.31 -6.61
C ASN A 185 19.48 0.33 -7.27
N GLN A 186 19.59 0.70 -8.54
CA GLN A 186 18.53 1.36 -9.27
C GLN A 186 18.60 1.09 -10.76
N CYS A 187 17.46 1.25 -11.41
CA CYS A 187 17.33 1.20 -12.86
C CYS A 187 17.84 2.49 -13.50
N MET A 188 18.98 2.43 -14.18
CA MET A 188 19.45 3.52 -15.04
C MET A 188 18.96 3.31 -16.47
N ASN A 189 18.52 4.38 -17.16
CA ASN A 189 17.91 4.33 -18.51
C ASN A 189 18.91 4.01 -19.64
N SER A 190 19.95 3.22 -19.38
CA SER A 190 21.10 3.01 -20.26
C SER A 190 21.18 1.63 -20.93
N GLY A 191 20.19 0.75 -20.71
CA GLY A 191 20.20 -0.61 -21.26
C GLY A 191 21.06 -1.59 -20.45
N ASP A 192 21.56 -2.64 -21.10
CA ASP A 192 22.43 -3.64 -20.47
C ASP A 192 23.78 -3.03 -20.05
N ILE A 193 24.27 -3.42 -18.87
CA ILE A 193 25.54 -2.99 -18.32
C ILE A 193 26.57 -4.10 -18.59
N ALA A 194 27.72 -3.75 -19.15
CA ALA A 194 28.83 -4.68 -19.33
C ALA A 194 30.01 -4.29 -18.44
N ILE A 195 30.45 -5.22 -17.59
CA ILE A 195 31.62 -5.04 -16.72
C ILE A 195 32.66 -6.08 -17.10
N SER A 196 33.82 -5.60 -17.56
CA SER A 196 34.97 -6.46 -17.81
C SER A 196 35.66 -6.76 -16.49
N ILE A 197 35.99 -8.02 -16.27
CA ILE A 197 36.61 -8.56 -15.07
C ILE A 197 37.93 -9.21 -15.47
N GLY A 198 39.03 -8.78 -14.87
CA GLY A 198 40.37 -9.28 -15.15
C GLY A 198 41.17 -9.49 -13.87
N VAL A 199 42.34 -10.10 -14.04
CA VAL A 199 43.34 -10.27 -12.98
C VAL A 199 44.65 -9.68 -13.48
N ILE A 200 45.31 -8.86 -12.66
CA ILE A 200 46.58 -8.24 -13.04
C ILE A 200 47.58 -9.32 -13.42
N GLY A 201 48.23 -9.15 -14.58
CA GLY A 201 49.21 -10.10 -15.11
C GLY A 201 48.61 -11.27 -15.88
N TYR A 202 47.28 -11.35 -16.03
CA TYR A 202 46.62 -12.28 -16.94
C TYR A 202 45.99 -11.51 -18.10
N GLN A 203 46.03 -12.08 -19.31
CA GLN A 203 45.62 -11.37 -20.53
C GLN A 203 44.14 -11.57 -20.90
N SER A 204 43.48 -12.61 -20.40
CA SER A 204 42.07 -12.83 -20.73
C SER A 204 41.16 -12.14 -19.73
N VAL A 205 40.04 -11.63 -20.22
CA VAL A 205 39.00 -10.98 -19.42
C VAL A 205 37.77 -11.86 -19.38
N SER A 206 37.10 -11.87 -18.23
CA SER A 206 35.73 -12.33 -18.09
C SER A 206 34.78 -11.14 -18.24
N ALA A 207 33.53 -11.39 -18.63
CA ALA A 207 32.52 -10.35 -18.76
C ALA A 207 31.30 -10.68 -17.88
N ILE A 208 30.86 -9.69 -17.09
CA ILE A 208 29.55 -9.71 -16.45
C ILE A 208 28.63 -8.79 -17.23
N PHE A 209 27.56 -9.34 -17.80
CA PHE A 209 26.47 -8.58 -18.41
C PHE A 209 25.30 -8.52 -17.43
N ILE A 210 24.92 -7.32 -17.02
CA ILE A 210 23.78 -7.08 -16.15
C ILE A 210 22.64 -6.52 -16.99
N THR A 211 21.53 -7.25 -17.09
CA THR A 211 20.28 -6.82 -17.71
C THR A 211 19.31 -6.35 -16.61
N PRO A 212 19.08 -5.04 -16.46
CA PRO A 212 18.12 -4.52 -15.49
C PRO A 212 16.68 -4.87 -15.86
N LEU A 213 15.93 -5.46 -14.94
CA LEU A 213 14.52 -5.83 -15.11
C LEU A 213 13.60 -4.69 -14.65
N CYS A 214 13.60 -3.61 -15.45
CA CYS A 214 13.03 -2.31 -15.08
C CYS A 214 11.75 -1.93 -15.84
N GLY A 215 11.30 -2.79 -16.76
CA GLY A 215 10.09 -2.61 -17.54
C GLY A 215 9.50 -3.96 -17.95
N CYS A 216 8.36 -3.92 -18.62
CA CYS A 216 7.69 -5.11 -19.12
C CYS A 216 7.77 -5.18 -20.64
N ASP A 217 7.88 -6.40 -21.20
CA ASP A 217 7.94 -6.56 -22.66
C ASP A 217 6.68 -6.01 -23.35
N CYS A 218 5.52 -6.14 -22.71
CA CYS A 218 4.23 -5.63 -23.18
C CYS A 218 4.14 -4.09 -23.26
N GLU A 219 5.07 -3.35 -22.64
CA GLU A 219 5.12 -1.88 -22.73
C GLU A 219 5.85 -1.41 -23.99
N LYS A 220 6.62 -2.27 -24.65
CA LYS A 220 7.32 -1.91 -25.89
C LYS A 220 6.31 -1.58 -26.97
N LEU A 221 6.52 -0.48 -27.70
CA LEU A 221 5.62 0.01 -28.77
C LEU A 221 5.21 -1.07 -29.79
N GLN A 222 6.09 -2.03 -30.07
CA GLN A 222 5.83 -3.12 -31.02
C GLN A 222 4.89 -4.21 -30.45
N ARG A 223 4.73 -4.27 -29.12
CA ARG A 223 3.86 -5.21 -28.41
C ARG A 223 2.50 -4.61 -28.04
N GLN A 224 2.36 -3.29 -28.14
CA GLN A 224 1.11 -2.60 -27.81
C GLN A 224 0.06 -2.87 -28.89
N GLU A 225 -1.15 -3.23 -28.47
CA GLU A 225 -2.28 -3.37 -29.39
C GLU A 225 -2.92 -2.00 -29.61
N LYS A 226 -2.65 -1.42 -30.79
CA LYS A 226 -3.15 -0.09 -31.14
C LYS A 226 -4.62 -0.12 -31.50
N ASN A 227 -5.36 0.91 -31.12
CA ASN A 227 -6.80 1.06 -31.39
C ASN A 227 -7.59 -0.22 -31.03
N SER A 228 -7.32 -0.77 -29.85
CA SER A 228 -7.86 -2.06 -29.44
C SER A 228 -9.38 -2.02 -29.34
N VAL A 229 -10.04 -3.07 -29.79
CA VAL A 229 -11.50 -3.25 -29.61
C VAL A 229 -11.88 -3.29 -28.14
N LEU A 230 -11.00 -3.82 -27.27
CA LEU A 230 -11.19 -3.85 -25.83
C LEU A 230 -11.16 -2.45 -25.20
N CYS A 231 -10.52 -1.51 -25.89
CA CYS A 231 -10.47 -0.08 -25.56
C CYS A 231 -11.43 0.74 -26.42
N HIS A 232 -12.53 0.13 -26.89
CA HIS A 232 -13.54 0.75 -27.76
C HIS A 232 -12.98 1.42 -29.02
N GLN A 233 -11.83 0.96 -29.53
CA GLN A 233 -11.10 1.56 -30.65
C GLN A 233 -10.74 3.05 -30.42
N HIS A 234 -10.62 3.43 -29.16
CA HIS A 234 -10.41 4.80 -28.68
C HIS A 234 -9.22 4.89 -27.72
N GLY A 235 -8.28 3.96 -27.90
CA GLY A 235 -7.08 3.84 -27.10
C GLY A 235 -6.29 2.59 -27.48
N ASN A 236 -5.11 2.49 -26.89
CA ASN A 236 -4.21 1.36 -27.06
C ASN A 236 -4.28 0.46 -25.83
N LEU A 237 -4.27 -0.85 -26.03
CA LEU A 237 -4.16 -1.81 -24.94
C LEU A 237 -2.68 -2.11 -24.67
N ILE A 238 -2.22 -1.73 -23.48
CA ILE A 238 -0.82 -1.83 -23.03
C ILE A 238 -0.80 -2.62 -21.72
N CYS A 239 -0.16 -3.79 -21.73
CA CYS A 239 -0.08 -4.68 -20.55
C CYS A 239 -1.43 -4.93 -19.85
N GLY A 240 -2.51 -5.08 -20.63
CA GLY A 240 -3.86 -5.33 -20.11
C GLY A 240 -4.64 -4.07 -19.69
N GLN A 241 -4.05 -2.88 -19.72
CA GLN A 241 -4.74 -1.61 -19.44
C GLN A 241 -4.96 -0.81 -20.73
N CYS A 242 -6.10 -0.11 -20.80
CA CYS A 242 -6.35 0.82 -21.88
C CYS A 242 -5.71 2.18 -21.58
N VAL A 243 -4.93 2.68 -22.53
CA VAL A 243 -4.44 4.06 -22.57
C VAL A 243 -5.25 4.79 -23.62
N CYS A 244 -6.15 5.65 -23.16
CA CYS A 244 -7.16 6.29 -24.00
C CYS A 244 -6.62 7.48 -24.81
N ASP A 245 -7.27 7.72 -25.94
CA ASP A 245 -7.08 8.94 -26.72
C ASP A 245 -7.47 10.17 -25.88
N ALA A 246 -6.91 11.33 -26.23
CA ALA A 246 -7.08 12.56 -25.46
C ALA A 246 -8.53 13.02 -25.21
N THR A 247 -9.50 12.55 -26.01
CA THR A 247 -10.93 12.91 -25.92
C THR A 247 -11.78 11.86 -25.20
N ARG A 248 -11.15 10.81 -24.66
CA ARG A 248 -11.80 9.62 -24.13
C ARG A 248 -11.32 9.33 -22.70
N GLY A 249 -12.18 8.70 -21.91
CA GLY A 249 -11.88 8.29 -20.53
C GLY A 249 -12.63 7.02 -20.15
N GLY A 250 -12.48 6.61 -18.90
CA GLY A 250 -12.96 5.31 -18.42
C GLY A 250 -11.94 4.20 -18.61
N SER A 251 -12.13 3.10 -17.89
CA SER A 251 -11.18 1.98 -17.85
C SER A 251 -10.97 1.27 -19.20
N LYS A 252 -11.93 1.44 -20.13
CA LYS A 252 -11.93 0.88 -21.48
C LYS A 252 -12.09 1.97 -22.55
N CYS A 253 -11.86 3.23 -22.22
CA CYS A 253 -12.05 4.37 -23.13
C CYS A 253 -13.49 4.53 -23.65
N GLU A 254 -14.46 4.05 -22.89
CA GLU A 254 -15.88 4.05 -23.22
C GLU A 254 -16.54 5.43 -23.08
N CYS A 255 -15.95 6.35 -22.31
CA CYS A 255 -16.55 7.63 -21.96
C CYS A 255 -16.04 8.75 -22.89
N PRO A 256 -16.88 9.39 -23.73
CA PRO A 256 -16.51 10.64 -24.39
C PRO A 256 -16.46 11.81 -23.39
N LEU A 257 -15.30 12.44 -23.20
CA LEU A 257 -15.09 13.45 -22.15
C LEU A 257 -16.03 14.67 -22.29
N ALA A 258 -16.27 15.11 -23.54
CA ALA A 258 -17.16 16.24 -23.84
C ALA A 258 -18.60 16.02 -23.33
N SER A 259 -19.10 14.79 -23.36
CA SER A 259 -20.45 14.45 -22.88
C SER A 259 -20.60 14.59 -21.37
N TYR A 260 -19.50 14.56 -20.63
CA TYR A 260 -19.46 14.71 -19.18
C TYR A 260 -18.94 16.09 -18.73
N GLY A 261 -18.73 17.01 -19.67
CA GLY A 261 -18.29 18.38 -19.38
C GLY A 261 -16.88 18.49 -18.78
N VAL A 262 -15.99 17.56 -19.13
CA VAL A 262 -14.59 17.53 -18.67
C VAL A 262 -13.64 17.50 -19.87
N LYS A 263 -12.39 17.92 -19.66
CA LYS A 263 -11.35 17.98 -20.71
C LYS A 263 -10.36 16.84 -20.64
N THR A 264 -10.18 16.25 -19.47
CA THR A 264 -9.20 15.17 -19.25
C THR A 264 -9.83 13.94 -18.60
N ALA A 265 -9.23 12.77 -18.80
CA ALA A 265 -9.66 11.54 -18.13
C ALA A 265 -9.51 11.61 -16.61
N ALA A 266 -8.47 12.32 -16.12
CA ALA A 266 -8.26 12.57 -14.70
C ALA A 266 -9.41 13.39 -14.09
N GLU A 267 -9.83 14.49 -14.74
CA GLU A 267 -11.00 15.26 -14.30
C GLU A 267 -12.28 14.42 -14.26
N LEU A 268 -12.42 13.45 -15.19
CA LEU A 268 -13.56 12.54 -15.17
C LEU A 268 -13.52 11.61 -13.96
N GLU A 269 -12.35 11.04 -13.65
CA GLU A 269 -12.15 10.16 -12.50
C GLU A 269 -12.28 10.91 -11.17
N ASP A 270 -11.84 12.16 -11.10
CA ASP A 270 -11.95 13.01 -9.91
C ASP A 270 -13.40 13.30 -9.51
N LYS A 271 -14.37 13.18 -10.43
CA LYS A 271 -15.80 13.21 -10.08
C LYS A 271 -16.24 12.07 -9.15
N CYS A 272 -15.43 11.03 -9.03
CA CYS A 272 -15.61 9.89 -8.15
C CYS A 272 -14.78 9.99 -6.85
N ARG A 273 -14.05 11.08 -6.62
CA ARG A 273 -13.34 11.35 -5.38
C ARG A 273 -14.13 12.33 -4.53
N GLU A 274 -14.23 12.07 -3.24
CA GLU A 274 -14.93 12.96 -2.30
C GLU A 274 -14.17 14.26 -2.07
N GLN A 275 -12.84 14.19 -2.03
CA GLN A 275 -11.92 15.32 -1.92
C GLN A 275 -10.66 15.07 -2.78
N PRO A 276 -9.90 16.12 -3.14
CA PRO A 276 -8.64 15.95 -3.87
C PRO A 276 -7.69 14.99 -3.14
N GLY A 277 -7.16 13.99 -3.85
CA GLY A 277 -6.29 12.95 -3.28
C GLY A 277 -7.02 11.84 -2.49
N ALA A 278 -8.33 11.94 -2.28
CA ALA A 278 -9.10 10.85 -1.67
C ALA A 278 -9.17 9.63 -2.61
N GLN A 279 -9.34 8.43 -2.07
CA GLN A 279 -9.48 7.22 -2.87
C GLN A 279 -10.74 7.28 -3.74
N VAL A 280 -10.64 6.83 -4.98
CA VAL A 280 -11.78 6.72 -5.90
C VAL A 280 -12.86 5.84 -5.26
N CYS A 281 -14.07 6.38 -5.17
CA CYS A 281 -15.22 5.70 -4.55
C CYS A 281 -14.92 5.13 -3.15
N ASN A 282 -14.08 5.82 -2.36
CA ASN A 282 -13.63 5.39 -1.03
C ASN A 282 -13.07 3.95 -1.00
N GLY A 283 -12.59 3.44 -2.14
CA GLY A 283 -12.11 2.06 -2.26
C GLY A 283 -13.18 0.98 -2.21
N LYS A 284 -14.46 1.34 -2.14
CA LYS A 284 -15.59 0.41 -2.00
C LYS A 284 -16.50 0.38 -3.23
N GLY A 285 -15.96 0.77 -4.39
CA GLY A 285 -16.69 0.81 -5.65
C GLY A 285 -15.78 1.06 -6.84
N VAL A 286 -16.40 1.12 -8.02
CA VAL A 286 -15.73 1.36 -9.31
C VAL A 286 -16.27 2.66 -9.92
N CYS A 287 -15.39 3.54 -10.37
CA CYS A 287 -15.80 4.76 -11.07
C CYS A 287 -16.16 4.45 -12.53
N ARG A 288 -17.41 4.72 -12.91
CA ARG A 288 -17.91 4.63 -14.29
C ARG A 288 -18.27 6.00 -14.81
N CYS A 289 -17.47 6.50 -15.75
CA CYS A 289 -17.66 7.80 -16.38
C CYS A 289 -18.01 8.94 -15.40
N GLY A 290 -17.31 9.00 -14.26
CA GLY A 290 -17.50 10.04 -13.24
C GLY A 290 -18.62 9.79 -12.22
N GLN A 291 -19.16 8.57 -12.16
CA GLN A 291 -20.10 8.14 -11.12
C GLN A 291 -19.62 6.84 -10.46
N CYS A 292 -19.69 6.78 -9.14
CA CYS A 292 -19.34 5.56 -8.41
C CYS A 292 -20.44 4.50 -8.50
N GLU A 293 -20.05 3.29 -8.90
CA GLU A 293 -20.83 2.07 -8.72
C GLU A 293 -20.27 1.33 -7.50
N CYS A 294 -21.02 1.36 -6.40
CA CYS A 294 -20.64 0.77 -5.13
C CYS A 294 -20.74 -0.77 -5.14
N ASP A 295 -19.80 -1.46 -4.49
CA ASP A 295 -19.75 -2.93 -4.49
C ASP A 295 -20.93 -3.51 -3.70
N ARG A 296 -21.86 -4.14 -4.43
CA ARG A 296 -23.08 -4.75 -3.87
C ARG A 296 -22.81 -5.94 -2.95
N LYS A 297 -21.61 -6.55 -3.00
CA LYS A 297 -21.21 -7.59 -2.04
C LYS A 297 -21.03 -7.03 -0.63
N ILE A 298 -20.78 -5.73 -0.53
CA ILE A 298 -20.78 -4.99 0.72
C ILE A 298 -22.21 -4.45 0.86
N ALA A 299 -23.09 -5.26 1.45
CA ALA A 299 -24.55 -5.03 1.47
C ALA A 299 -24.98 -3.65 2.02
N THR A 300 -24.09 -3.00 2.75
CA THR A 300 -24.29 -1.73 3.42
C THR A 300 -23.60 -0.56 2.72
N VAL A 301 -22.77 -0.77 1.69
CA VAL A 301 -22.01 0.34 1.13
C VAL A 301 -22.81 1.18 0.13
N GLY A 302 -22.82 2.50 0.31
CA GLY A 302 -23.60 3.42 -0.51
C GLY A 302 -23.12 4.87 -0.46
N GLY A 303 -23.93 5.79 -1.01
CA GLY A 303 -23.59 7.20 -1.14
C GLY A 303 -22.89 7.53 -2.47
N LYS A 304 -22.79 8.83 -2.78
CA LYS A 304 -22.22 9.34 -4.04
C LYS A 304 -20.80 8.83 -4.31
N PHE A 305 -20.03 8.62 -3.25
CA PHE A 305 -18.63 8.20 -3.31
C PHE A 305 -18.40 6.86 -2.59
N CYS A 306 -19.46 6.06 -2.38
CA CYS A 306 -19.41 4.80 -1.62
C CYS A 306 -18.81 4.95 -0.21
N GLN A 307 -18.96 6.13 0.40
CA GLN A 307 -18.42 6.45 1.72
C GLN A 307 -19.27 5.89 2.87
N CYS A 308 -20.54 5.60 2.59
CA CYS A 308 -21.51 5.22 3.61
C CYS A 308 -21.43 3.72 3.86
N ASP A 309 -21.44 3.33 5.12
CA ASP A 309 -21.65 1.95 5.56
C ASP A 309 -22.98 1.94 6.33
N HIS A 310 -24.05 1.45 5.72
CA HIS A 310 -25.44 1.47 6.17
C HIS A 310 -25.69 0.75 7.52
N ASP A 311 -24.70 0.02 8.04
CA ASP A 311 -24.72 -0.52 9.42
C ASP A 311 -24.30 0.51 10.49
N SER A 312 -23.83 1.70 10.09
CA SER A 312 -23.32 2.73 11.01
C SER A 312 -24.41 3.58 11.67
N CYS A 313 -25.68 3.42 11.28
CA CYS A 313 -26.78 4.15 11.92
C CYS A 313 -27.05 3.62 13.35
N PRO A 314 -27.48 4.49 14.27
CA PRO A 314 -27.83 4.08 15.62
C PRO A 314 -28.96 3.03 15.60
N ARG A 315 -28.82 2.02 16.46
CA ARG A 315 -29.83 0.99 16.68
C ARG A 315 -30.65 1.35 17.91
N GLY A 316 -31.97 1.26 17.77
CA GLY A 316 -32.87 1.45 18.91
C GLY A 316 -32.77 0.29 19.89
N ALA A 317 -33.45 0.41 21.03
CA ALA A 317 -33.51 -0.64 22.07
C ALA A 317 -34.04 -2.01 21.55
N ASN A 318 -34.73 -2.02 20.40
CA ASN A 318 -35.20 -3.23 19.71
C ASN A 318 -34.12 -3.90 18.82
N GLY A 319 -32.89 -3.40 18.82
CA GLY A 319 -31.78 -3.93 18.02
C GLY A 319 -31.85 -3.63 16.52
N LYS A 320 -32.88 -2.90 16.05
CA LYS A 320 -33.07 -2.53 14.64
C LYS A 320 -32.41 -1.18 14.35
N LEU A 321 -31.81 -1.05 13.16
CA LEU A 321 -31.33 0.24 12.63
C LEU A 321 -32.49 1.24 12.59
N CYS A 322 -32.26 2.46 13.07
CA CYS A 322 -33.27 3.52 13.10
C CYS A 322 -34.58 3.08 13.78
N SER A 323 -34.46 2.17 14.77
CA SER A 323 -35.58 1.54 15.48
C SER A 323 -36.61 0.85 14.57
N GLY A 324 -36.34 0.70 13.27
CA GLY A 324 -37.29 0.26 12.26
C GLY A 324 -38.34 1.31 11.84
N ASN A 325 -38.21 2.58 12.25
CA ASN A 325 -39.14 3.67 11.92
C ASN A 325 -38.45 4.79 11.12
N GLY A 326 -37.48 4.42 10.30
CA GLY A 326 -36.69 5.37 9.54
C GLY A 326 -35.77 4.66 8.55
N VAL A 327 -35.32 5.42 7.57
CA VAL A 327 -34.35 4.96 6.57
C VAL A 327 -32.97 5.47 6.99
N CYS A 328 -32.00 4.57 7.08
CA CYS A 328 -30.62 4.95 7.33
C CYS A 328 -30.06 5.68 6.10
N ASP A 329 -29.61 6.91 6.27
CA ASP A 329 -28.91 7.69 5.26
C ASP A 329 -27.52 8.06 5.79
N CYS A 330 -26.52 7.28 5.34
CA CYS A 330 -25.11 7.53 5.63
C CYS A 330 -24.78 7.77 7.12
N GLY A 331 -25.24 6.89 8.01
CA GLY A 331 -24.99 7.00 9.46
C GLY A 331 -26.00 7.87 10.22
N THR A 332 -26.91 8.55 9.52
CA THR A 332 -28.01 9.31 10.13
C THR A 332 -29.35 8.66 9.83
N CYS A 333 -30.21 8.51 10.83
CA CYS A 333 -31.55 8.01 10.59
C CYS A 333 -32.49 9.13 10.10
N LYS A 334 -33.02 8.97 8.89
CA LYS A 334 -34.15 9.78 8.40
C LYS A 334 -35.44 9.15 8.89
N CYS A 335 -35.99 9.70 9.96
CA CYS A 335 -37.20 9.18 10.58
C CYS A 335 -38.42 9.33 9.67
N GLU A 336 -39.31 8.34 9.73
CA GLU A 336 -40.64 8.44 9.13
C GLU A 336 -41.47 9.52 9.86
N ASP A 337 -42.49 10.05 9.18
CA ASP A 337 -43.37 11.07 9.75
C ASP A 337 -43.96 10.61 11.08
N GLY A 338 -43.83 11.46 12.10
CA GLY A 338 -44.26 11.14 13.47
C GLY A 338 -43.23 10.37 14.29
N TYR A 339 -41.97 10.25 13.84
CA TYR A 339 -40.85 9.73 14.63
C TYR A 339 -39.71 10.76 14.74
N SER A 340 -38.99 10.73 15.87
CA SER A 340 -37.88 11.64 16.19
C SER A 340 -36.79 10.95 17.01
N LYS A 341 -35.74 11.71 17.38
CA LYS A 341 -34.43 11.27 17.90
C LYS A 341 -33.50 10.68 16.84
N GLU A 342 -32.22 10.61 17.19
CA GLU A 342 -31.13 10.11 16.32
C GLU A 342 -31.37 8.69 15.82
N ASP A 343 -32.07 7.85 16.59
CA ASP A 343 -32.37 6.45 16.28
C ASP A 343 -33.84 6.22 15.88
N CYS A 344 -34.64 7.27 15.68
CA CYS A 344 -36.07 7.21 15.38
C CYS A 344 -36.90 6.36 16.37
N SER A 345 -36.45 6.25 17.63
CA SER A 345 -37.16 5.51 18.68
C SER A 345 -38.37 6.28 19.23
N CYS A 346 -38.42 7.60 19.05
CA CYS A 346 -39.41 8.44 19.70
C CYS A 346 -40.60 8.70 18.78
N LYS A 347 -41.76 8.12 19.09
CA LYS A 347 -43.01 8.51 18.43
C LYS A 347 -43.38 9.93 18.87
N SER A 348 -43.41 10.85 17.91
CA SER A 348 -43.74 12.28 18.06
C SER A 348 -45.24 12.55 17.94
N ASP A 349 -46.05 11.50 18.03
CA ASP A 349 -47.51 11.57 18.06
C ASP A 349 -47.97 11.94 19.48
N ASP A 350 -48.56 13.13 19.59
CA ASP A 350 -49.05 13.71 20.85
C ASP A 350 -50.28 12.97 21.41
N ALA A 351 -50.89 12.04 20.66
CA ALA A 351 -52.09 11.31 21.08
C ALA A 351 -51.98 10.67 22.48
N GLN A 352 -50.79 10.21 22.87
CA GLN A 352 -50.58 9.58 24.19
C GLN A 352 -50.46 10.57 25.35
N CYS A 353 -50.35 11.87 25.06
CA CYS A 353 -50.18 12.96 26.00
C CYS A 353 -51.43 13.85 26.16
N ILE A 354 -52.52 13.52 25.46
CA ILE A 354 -53.78 14.28 25.51
C ILE A 354 -54.70 13.67 26.57
N GLU A 355 -55.14 14.49 27.51
CA GLU A 355 -56.17 14.16 28.50
C GLU A 355 -57.29 15.20 28.42
N SER A 356 -58.54 14.75 28.29
CA SER A 356 -59.72 15.63 28.17
C SER A 356 -59.59 16.71 27.07
N GLY A 357 -58.90 16.37 25.97
CA GLY A 357 -58.67 17.28 24.84
C GLY A 357 -57.52 18.27 25.02
N MET A 358 -56.79 18.23 26.13
CA MET A 358 -55.66 19.11 26.41
C MET A 358 -54.33 18.34 26.40
N LEU A 359 -53.34 18.83 25.66
CA LEU A 359 -52.00 18.27 25.62
C LEU A 359 -51.27 18.57 26.94
N CYS A 360 -50.94 17.54 27.71
CA CYS A 360 -50.29 17.67 29.02
C CYS A 360 -50.95 18.72 29.93
N ASN A 361 -52.29 18.81 29.87
CA ASN A 361 -53.09 19.83 30.56
C ASN A 361 -52.55 21.28 30.42
N ASN A 362 -51.83 21.60 29.33
CA ASN A 362 -51.11 22.87 29.11
C ASN A 362 -49.99 23.20 30.13
N HIS A 363 -49.59 22.24 30.96
CA HIS A 363 -48.59 22.39 32.03
C HIS A 363 -47.33 21.56 31.81
N GLY A 364 -47.08 21.15 30.57
CA GLY A 364 -45.90 20.39 30.18
C GLY A 364 -45.76 20.28 28.68
N LYS A 365 -44.72 19.57 28.25
CA LYS A 365 -44.48 19.21 26.85
C LYS A 365 -44.55 17.70 26.69
N CYS A 366 -45.11 17.22 25.58
CA CYS A 366 -45.07 15.80 25.26
C CYS A 366 -43.70 15.45 24.69
N GLU A 367 -42.96 14.58 25.37
CA GLU A 367 -41.69 14.04 24.89
C GLU A 367 -41.78 12.51 24.83
N CYS A 368 -41.79 11.96 23.61
CA CYS A 368 -41.90 10.52 23.34
C CYS A 368 -43.12 9.84 23.98
N GLY A 369 -44.31 10.45 23.83
CA GLY A 369 -45.55 9.91 24.35
C GLY A 369 -45.71 10.03 25.88
N LYS A 370 -44.84 10.82 26.54
CA LYS A 370 -44.93 11.11 27.97
C LYS A 370 -44.87 12.62 28.21
N CYS A 371 -45.73 13.12 29.08
CA CYS A 371 -45.66 14.52 29.48
C CYS A 371 -44.47 14.78 30.42
N VAL A 372 -43.66 15.77 30.03
CA VAL A 372 -42.63 16.40 30.87
C VAL A 372 -43.22 17.68 31.43
N CYS A 373 -43.55 17.65 32.72
CA CYS A 373 -44.25 18.74 33.39
C CYS A 373 -43.32 19.91 33.73
N HIS A 374 -43.88 21.12 33.75
CA HIS A 374 -43.22 22.31 34.29
C HIS A 374 -43.02 22.19 35.81
N GLU A 375 -42.07 22.96 36.38
CA GLU A 375 -41.53 22.78 37.75
C GLU A 375 -42.56 22.67 38.90
N THR A 376 -43.78 23.18 38.72
CA THR A 376 -44.84 23.18 39.76
C THR A 376 -45.98 22.21 39.48
N TYR A 377 -45.85 21.36 38.45
CA TYR A 377 -46.90 20.43 38.04
C TYR A 377 -46.36 19.01 37.98
N SER A 378 -47.19 18.04 38.34
CA SER A 378 -46.86 16.62 38.29
C SER A 378 -48.04 15.76 37.88
N GLY A 379 -47.82 14.45 37.83
CA GLY A 379 -48.77 13.47 37.30
C GLY A 379 -48.54 13.15 35.82
N ARG A 380 -49.20 12.09 35.34
CA ARG A 380 -49.00 11.53 33.99
C ARG A 380 -49.24 12.53 32.86
N TYR A 381 -50.16 13.46 33.07
CA TYR A 381 -50.56 14.50 32.11
C TYR A 381 -50.39 15.92 32.67
N CYS A 382 -49.60 16.10 33.74
CA CYS A 382 -49.35 17.42 34.37
C CYS A 382 -50.58 18.14 34.92
N GLY A 383 -51.63 17.40 35.32
CA GLY A 383 -52.86 17.98 35.88
C GLY A 383 -52.80 18.29 37.38
N SER A 384 -51.73 17.91 38.09
CA SER A 384 -51.62 18.10 39.54
C SER A 384 -50.66 19.25 39.87
N GLU A 385 -51.16 20.32 40.48
CA GLU A 385 -50.32 21.43 40.94
C GLU A 385 -49.67 21.08 42.30
N GLU A 386 -48.34 21.08 42.35
CA GLU A 386 -47.60 20.85 43.58
C GLU A 386 -47.64 22.10 44.45
N LYS A 387 -48.45 22.06 45.52
CA LYS A 387 -48.49 23.13 46.52
C LYS A 387 -47.13 23.23 47.21
N VAL A 388 -46.31 24.19 46.80
CA VAL A 388 -45.10 24.59 47.54
C VAL A 388 -45.55 25.15 48.88
N ASN A 389 -45.52 24.32 49.92
CA ASN A 389 -45.93 24.72 51.25
C ASN A 389 -44.86 25.65 51.85
N ARG A 390 -45.05 26.96 51.70
CA ARG A 390 -44.28 27.97 52.45
C ARG A 390 -44.86 28.08 53.87
N GLY A 391 -44.20 27.47 54.85
CA GLY A 391 -44.61 27.56 56.25
C GLY A 391 -43.65 26.98 57.30
N ILE A 392 -42.55 27.71 57.56
CA ILE A 392 -41.84 27.90 58.84
C ILE A 392 -41.09 26.72 59.52
N ILE A 393 -39.86 27.07 59.91
CA ILE A 393 -38.71 26.34 60.47
C ILE A 393 -38.89 26.00 61.97
N ILE A 394 -38.52 24.79 62.40
CA ILE A 394 -37.94 24.52 63.74
C ILE A 394 -36.71 23.62 63.55
N GLY A 395 -35.58 24.10 64.04
CA GLY A 395 -34.26 23.58 63.71
C GLY A 395 -33.84 22.32 64.46
N CYS A 396 -32.86 21.64 63.86
CA CYS A 396 -31.76 21.04 64.61
C CYS A 396 -30.50 21.87 64.33
N LEU A 397 -30.02 22.53 65.39
CA LEU A 397 -28.72 23.17 65.44
C LEU A 397 -27.61 22.10 65.39
N LYS A 398 -26.71 22.28 64.42
CA LYS A 398 -25.27 21.97 64.39
C LYS A 398 -24.82 20.55 64.76
N MET A 399 -24.21 19.89 63.78
CA MET A 399 -22.75 19.68 63.81
C MET A 399 -22.17 19.82 62.40
N ASN A 400 -21.42 20.91 62.19
CA ASN A 400 -20.49 21.08 61.08
C ASN A 400 -19.31 20.11 61.29
N HIS A 401 -19.28 19.00 60.58
CA HIS A 401 -18.01 18.38 60.22
C HIS A 401 -17.77 18.64 58.73
N LYS A 402 -16.90 19.62 58.48
CA LYS A 402 -16.21 19.83 57.21
C LYS A 402 -15.57 18.49 56.79
N VAL A 403 -15.99 17.95 55.66
CA VAL A 403 -15.08 17.15 54.82
C VAL A 403 -15.04 17.81 53.46
N LYS A 404 -13.85 18.36 53.21
CA LYS A 404 -13.38 18.98 51.98
C LYS A 404 -13.51 18.02 50.81
N SER A 405 -13.84 18.62 49.66
CA SER A 405 -13.38 18.20 48.34
C SER A 405 -11.98 17.60 48.39
N ILE A 406 -11.82 16.39 47.86
CA ILE A 406 -10.54 15.84 47.44
C ILE A 406 -10.62 15.71 45.94
N ASN A 407 -9.96 16.65 45.26
CA ASN A 407 -9.04 16.34 44.17
C ASN A 407 -8.01 17.47 44.07
N GLU A 408 -6.80 17.09 43.65
CA GLU A 408 -5.61 17.91 43.39
C GLU A 408 -4.68 18.14 44.60
N ILE A 409 -3.81 17.15 44.88
CA ILE A 409 -2.37 17.11 44.51
C ILE A 409 -1.94 15.64 44.46
#